data_AF-A0A5Q0CCL7-F1
#
_entry.id   AF-A0A5Q0CCL7-F1
#
_cell.length_a   1.000
_cell.length_b   1.000
_cell.length_c   1.000
_cell.angle_alpha   90.00
_cell.angle_beta   90.00
_cell.angle_gamma   90.00
#
_symmetry.space_group_name_H-M   'P 1'
#
loop_
_entity.id
_entity.type
_entity.pdbx_description
1 polymer ?
#
loop_
_entity_poly.entity_id
_entity_poly.type
_entity_poly.pdbx_seq_one_letter_code
_entity_poly.pdbx_strand_id
1 'polypeptide(L)' 'MSRFAETETALIEKLRSMKVKPDVTINLLDVKEPLNAAGFTQEEIMSVLSALEQDRILVFAPGHKLKLLKSLP' A
#
# COMPACT_ATOMS: atom_id res chain seq x y z
N MET A 1 19.29 0.82 -5.58
CA MET A 1 18.04 0.68 -4.81
C MET A 1 17.43 -0.66 -5.16
N SER A 2 16.84 -1.39 -4.20
CA SER A 2 16.17 -2.66 -4.49
C SER A 2 14.77 -2.38 -5.02
N ARG A 3 14.27 -3.24 -5.91
CA ARG A 3 12.93 -3.13 -6.49
C ARG A 3 11.83 -3.01 -5.42
N PHE A 4 12.02 -3.70 -4.29
CA PHE A 4 11.16 -3.59 -3.12
C PHE A 4 11.08 -2.15 -2.57
N ALA A 5 12.22 -1.47 -2.39
CA ALA A 5 12.28 -0.12 -1.85
C ALA A 5 11.67 0.92 -2.81
N GLU A 6 11.81 0.70 -4.13
CA GLU A 6 11.15 1.51 -5.14
C GLU A 6 9.62 1.36 -5.07
N THR A 7 9.13 0.12 -4.98
CA THR A 7 7.70 -0.17 -4.82
C THR A 7 7.16 0.37 -3.50
N GLU A 8 7.90 0.25 -2.40
CA GLU A 8 7.54 0.80 -1.08
C GLU A 8 7.39 2.32 -1.14
N THR A 9 8.36 3.01 -1.73
CA THR A 9 8.33 4.46 -1.88
C THR A 9 7.10 4.88 -2.70
N ALA A 10 6.91 4.27 -3.88
CA ALA A 10 5.77 4.58 -4.73
C ALA A 10 4.41 4.32 -4.05
N LEU A 11 4.31 3.24 -3.27
CA LEU A 11 3.10 2.90 -2.53
C LEU A 11 2.82 3.89 -1.40
N ILE A 12 3.84 4.27 -0.62
CA ILE A 12 3.73 5.28 0.44
C ILE A 12 3.35 6.64 -0.16
N GLU A 13 3.98 7.06 -1.25
CA GLU A 13 3.66 8.31 -1.94
C GLU A 13 2.22 8.31 -2.46
N LYS A 14 1.74 7.18 -2.98
CA LYS A 14 0.35 7.03 -3.42
C LYS A 14 -0.63 7.17 -2.26
N LEU A 15 -0.38 6.48 -1.15
CA LEU A 15 -1.23 6.58 0.04
C LEU A 15 -1.19 8.01 0.62
N ARG A 16 -0.03 8.66 0.64
CA ARG A 16 0.12 10.07 1.07
C ARG A 16 -0.66 11.02 0.16
N SER A 17 -0.64 10.78 -1.15
CA SER A 17 -1.41 11.56 -2.15
C SER A 17 -2.92 11.39 -2.00
N MET A 18 -3.37 10.21 -1.57
CA MET A 18 -4.79 9.96 -1.24
C MET A 18 -5.24 10.63 0.06
N LYS A 19 -4.31 11.24 0.83
CA LYS A 19 -4.58 11.88 2.12
C LYS A 19 -5.33 10.95 3.09
N VAL A 20 -5.04 9.65 3.00
CA VAL A 20 -5.64 8.66 3.90
C VAL A 20 -5.21 8.92 5.32
N LYS A 21 -6.18 8.93 6.22
CA LYS A 21 -5.93 9.04 7.66
C LYS A 21 -5.79 7.64 8.26
N PRO A 22 -5.11 7.51 9.42
CA PRO A 22 -5.19 6.31 10.23
C PRO A 22 -6.66 5.96 10.52
N ASP A 23 -6.95 4.68 10.63
CA ASP A 23 -8.27 4.06 10.78
C ASP A 23 -9.19 4.13 9.54
N VAL A 24 -8.77 4.79 8.45
CA VAL A 24 -9.54 4.79 7.20
C VAL A 24 -9.34 3.46 6.46
N THR A 25 -10.45 2.94 5.97
CA THR A 25 -10.47 1.77 5.08
C THR A 25 -10.59 2.25 3.64
N ILE A 26 -9.66 1.84 2.78
CA ILE A 26 -9.65 2.11 1.34
C ILE A 26 -9.77 0.81 0.55
N ASN A 27 -10.09 0.93 -0.74
CA ASN A 27 -10.01 -0.21 -1.63
C ASN A 27 -8.54 -0.49 -1.97
N LEU A 28 -8.17 -1.77 -1.97
CA LEU A 28 -6.87 -2.24 -2.43
C LEU A 28 -6.64 -1.88 -3.91
N LEU A 29 -7.71 -1.85 -4.70
CA LEU A 29 -7.64 -1.51 -6.12
C LEU A 29 -7.20 -0.05 -6.35
N ASP A 30 -7.64 0.89 -5.51
CA ASP A 30 -7.23 2.31 -5.57
C ASP A 30 -5.70 2.50 -5.44
N VAL A 31 -5.02 1.52 -4.84
CA VAL A 31 -3.55 1.49 -4.67
C VAL A 31 -2.89 0.62 -5.73
N LYS A 32 -3.44 -0.57 -6.02
CA LYS A 32 -2.87 -1.52 -6.98
C LYS A 32 -2.92 -1.01 -8.43
N GLU A 33 -4.04 -0.47 -8.87
CA GLU A 33 -4.22 0.00 -10.26
C GLU A 33 -3.17 1.04 -10.68
N PRO A 34 -2.92 2.12 -9.92
CA PRO A 34 -1.90 3.10 -10.29
C PRO A 34 -0.47 2.56 -10.19
N LEU A 35 -0.18 1.64 -9.26
CA LEU A 35 1.14 1.00 -9.17
C LEU A 35 1.38 0.04 -10.35
N ASN A 36 0.36 -0.74 -10.73
CA ASN A 36 0.41 -1.56 -11.94
C ASN A 36 0.61 -0.70 -13.20
N ALA A 37 -0.10 0.43 -13.30
CA ALA A 37 0.06 1.39 -14.41
C ALA A 37 1.46 2.05 -14.42
N ALA A 38 2.10 2.19 -13.26
CA ALA A 38 3.49 2.64 -13.13
C ALA A 38 4.52 1.54 -13.45
N GLY A 39 4.08 0.32 -13.77
CA GLY A 39 4.95 -0.80 -14.16
C GLY A 39 5.44 -1.65 -12.99
N PHE A 40 4.81 -1.58 -11.82
CA PHE A 40 5.04 -2.53 -10.72
C PHE A 40 4.18 -3.77 -10.92
N THR A 41 4.72 -4.93 -10.56
CA THR A 41 3.98 -6.19 -10.64
C THR A 41 3.12 -6.40 -9.40
N GLN A 42 2.09 -7.25 -9.53
CA GLN A 42 1.26 -7.62 -8.40
C GLN A 42 2.08 -8.25 -7.26
N GLU A 43 3.10 -9.05 -7.58
CA GLU A 43 3.95 -9.70 -6.57
C GLU A 43 4.79 -8.67 -5.79
N GLU A 44 5.34 -7.67 -6.48
CA GLU A 44 6.08 -6.56 -5.87
C GLU A 44 5.18 -5.78 -4.90
N ILE A 45 3.99 -5.40 -5.38
CA ILE A 45 3.02 -4.64 -4.58
C ILE A 45 2.56 -5.45 -3.37
N MET A 46 2.24 -6.73 -3.55
CA MET A 46 1.79 -7.60 -2.46
C MET A 46 2.90 -7.85 -1.43
N SER A 47 4.17 -7.96 -1.87
CA SER A 47 5.30 -8.12 -0.96
C SER A 47 5.45 -6.90 -0.04
N VAL A 48 5.37 -5.69 -0.60
CA VAL A 48 5.41 -4.44 0.17
C VAL A 48 4.22 -4.32 1.11
N LEU A 49 2.99 -4.56 0.62
CA LEU A 49 1.80 -4.51 1.47
C LEU A 49 1.87 -5.50 2.64
N SER A 50 2.45 -6.68 2.41
CA SER A 50 2.63 -7.68 3.46
C SER A 50 3.64 -7.23 4.51
N ALA A 51 4.73 -6.56 4.11
CA ALA A 51 5.68 -5.96 5.05
C ALA A 51 5.02 -4.87 5.90
N LEU A 52 4.25 -3.98 5.28
CA LEU A 52 3.52 -2.93 6.00
C LEU A 52 2.45 -3.50 6.97
N GLU A 53 1.88 -4.67 6.65
CA GLU A 53 1.01 -5.39 7.57
C GLU A 53 1.78 -5.97 8.76
N GLN A 54 2.97 -6.53 8.52
CA GLN A 54 3.85 -7.04 9.59
C GLN A 54 4.27 -5.93 10.56
N ASP A 55 4.55 -4.72 10.06
CA ASP A 55 4.84 -3.52 10.86
C ASP A 55 3.60 -2.92 11.56
N ARG A 56 2.42 -3.51 11.32
CA ARG A 56 1.11 -3.06 11.78
C ARG A 56 0.83 -1.61 11.37
N ILE A 57 1.28 -1.22 10.20
CA ILE A 57 0.99 0.08 9.59
C ILE A 57 -0.38 0.01 8.89
N LEU A 58 -0.69 -1.13 8.28
CA LEU A 58 -1.98 -1.43 7.65
C LEU A 58 -2.42 -2.86 7.98
N VAL A 59 -3.65 -3.20 7.61
CA VAL A 59 -4.18 -4.56 7.69
C VAL A 59 -5.11 -4.83 6.51
N PHE A 60 -5.08 -6.06 5.98
CA PHE A 60 -6.05 -6.51 4.99
C PHE A 60 -7.44 -6.70 5.63
N ALA A 61 -8.44 -6.10 5.01
CA ALA A 61 -9.84 -6.23 5.38
C ALA A 61 -10.62 -6.96 4.27
N PRO A 62 -11.70 -7.68 4.63
CA PRO A 62 -12.48 -8.45 3.67
C PRO A 62 -13.04 -7.58 2.54
N GLY A 63 -13.10 -8.15 1.34
CA GLY A 63 -13.63 -7.49 0.14
C GLY A 63 -12.65 -6.54 -0.54
N HIS A 64 -11.37 -6.93 -0.67
CA HIS A 64 -10.31 -6.12 -1.27
C HIS A 64 -10.12 -4.77 -0.56
N LYS A 65 -10.19 -4.77 0.76
CA LYS A 65 -10.05 -3.55 1.56
C LYS A 65 -8.71 -3.53 2.26
N LEU A 66 -8.17 -2.33 2.43
CA LEU A 66 -6.98 -2.05 3.22
C LEU A 66 -7.35 -1.04 4.29
N LYS A 67 -7.13 -1.36 5.55
CA LYS A 67 -7.30 -0.41 6.65
C LYS A 67 -5.93 0.07 7.10
N LEU A 68 -5.72 1.39 7.09
CA LEU A 68 -4.51 1.95 7.72
C LEU A 68 -4.70 1.93 9.24
N LEU A 69 -3.72 1.41 9.96
CA LEU A 69 -3.70 1.37 11.42
C LEU A 69 -2.88 2.51 12.01
N LYS A 70 -1.82 2.93 11.30
CA LYS A 70 -0.92 3.99 11.73
C LYS A 70 -0.71 5.00 10.60
N SER A 71 -0.11 6.13 10.96
CA SER A 71 0.43 7.06 9.99
C SER A 71 1.55 6.39 9.21
N LEU A 72 1.61 6.69 7.92
CA LEU A 72 2.72 6.26 7.06
C LEU A 72 4.01 6.92 7.54
N PRO A 73 5.15 6.22 7.43
CA PRO A 73 6.46 6.81 7.67
C PRO A 73 6.81 7.98 6.71
#